data_AF-A0A949Z7P3-F1
#
_entry.id   AF-A0A949Z7P3-F1
#
_cell.length_a   1.000
_cell.length_b   1.000
_cell.length_c   1.000
_cell.angle_alpha   90.00
_cell.angle_beta   90.00
_cell.angle_gamma   90.00
#
_symmetry.space_group_name_H-M   'P 1'
#
loop_
_entity.id
_entity.type
_entity.pdbx_description
1 polymer ?
#
loop_
_entity_poly.entity_id
_entity_poly.type
_entity_poly.pdbx_seq_one_letter_code
_entity_poly.pdbx_strand_id
1 'polypeptide(L)'
;MGLILAFTPAVLATDIADIGFVDQASIGQLGPFVTAQQQYADFQRSLAAQFQAQIKGKSPADQQRIYADFNARAAAKQREIFGPLLDRANNAIASVAANKGLSVVVDKSIIIYGGMDLTKDVVDMLNQPGPVLPPVNTPPPSSVGYVDQRQLDQTPKVKKANDDFMQFRQSLQAQLSAQLRGKSADQRQQVITSFNSQLADEKKKVIDPVSDSTNSVIASVAKKKGLLLVIDSQSRVYGGTDVTPDVLKELQ
;
A
#
# COMPACT_ATOMS: atom_id res chain seq x y z
N MET A 1 -16.65 -24.23 57.73
CA MET A 1 -17.43 -24.10 56.48
C MET A 1 -16.73 -23.05 55.63
N GLY A 2 -15.78 -23.48 54.80
CA GLY A 2 -14.96 -22.61 53.96
C GLY A 2 -15.61 -22.42 52.60
N LEU A 3 -15.87 -21.16 52.23
CA LEU A 3 -16.35 -20.81 50.90
C LEU A 3 -15.15 -20.72 49.96
N ILE A 4 -14.87 -21.79 49.22
CA ILE A 4 -13.90 -21.75 48.11
C ILE A 4 -14.59 -21.04 46.95
N LEU A 5 -14.31 -19.75 46.81
CA LEU A 5 -14.57 -19.00 45.58
C LEU A 5 -13.62 -19.54 44.51
N ALA A 6 -14.14 -20.45 43.68
CA ALA A 6 -13.47 -20.89 42.46
C ALA A 6 -13.36 -19.68 41.52
N PHE A 7 -12.21 -19.02 41.52
CA PHE A 7 -11.81 -18.17 40.41
C PHE A 7 -11.71 -19.08 39.19
N THR A 8 -12.70 -19.02 38.31
CA THR A 8 -12.52 -19.51 36.94
C THR A 8 -11.29 -18.79 36.39
N PRO A 9 -10.24 -19.48 35.93
CA PRO A 9 -9.21 -18.81 35.17
C PRO A 9 -9.93 -18.13 34.00
N ALA A 10 -9.76 -16.80 33.91
CA ALA A 10 -10.08 -16.09 32.68
C ALA A 10 -9.42 -16.89 31.55
N VAL A 11 -10.21 -17.24 30.54
CA VAL A 11 -9.68 -17.84 29.31
C VAL A 11 -8.66 -16.84 28.78
N LEU A 12 -7.38 -17.12 29.05
CA LEU A 12 -6.26 -16.37 28.52
C LEU A 12 -6.37 -16.48 27.00
N ALA A 13 -6.42 -15.31 26.34
CA ALA A 13 -6.41 -15.10 24.90
C ALA A 13 -6.01 -16.35 24.09
N THR A 14 -6.99 -17.14 23.67
CA THR A 14 -6.77 -18.15 22.65
C THR A 14 -6.69 -17.43 21.32
N ASP A 15 -5.44 -17.29 20.92
CA ASP A 15 -4.93 -17.18 19.56
C ASP A 15 -5.22 -15.88 18.82
N ILE A 16 -4.17 -15.07 18.73
CA ILE A 16 -3.97 -14.11 17.64
C ILE A 16 -4.17 -14.92 16.36
N ALA A 17 -5.36 -14.90 15.74
CA ALA A 17 -5.59 -15.67 14.52
C ALA A 17 -4.54 -15.24 13.48
N ASP A 18 -3.58 -16.14 13.24
CA ASP A 18 -2.18 -15.83 12.98
C ASP A 18 -1.96 -14.98 11.71
N ILE A 19 -0.94 -14.13 11.75
CA ILE A 19 -0.51 -13.28 10.62
C ILE A 19 0.36 -14.12 9.69
N GLY A 20 -0.02 -14.21 8.41
CA GLY A 20 0.81 -14.76 7.35
C GLY A 20 1.55 -13.67 6.58
N PHE A 21 2.58 -14.06 5.84
CA PHE A 21 3.17 -13.23 4.81
C PHE A 21 3.48 -14.02 3.56
N VAL A 22 3.58 -13.31 2.43
CA VAL A 22 3.91 -13.92 1.14
C VAL A 22 4.92 -13.05 0.40
N ASP A 23 5.86 -13.69 -0.27
CA ASP A 23 6.76 -13.02 -1.19
C ASP A 23 6.08 -12.87 -2.57
N GLN A 24 5.50 -11.70 -2.81
CA GLN A 24 4.88 -11.40 -4.11
C GLN A 24 5.91 -11.32 -5.25
N ALA A 25 7.18 -11.01 -4.96
CA ALA A 25 8.22 -11.00 -5.97
C ALA A 25 8.50 -12.43 -6.45
N SER A 26 8.52 -13.41 -5.55
CA SER A 26 8.63 -14.83 -5.91
C SER A 26 7.43 -15.31 -6.74
N ILE A 27 6.20 -14.88 -6.42
CA ILE A 27 5.01 -15.21 -7.22
C ILE A 27 5.09 -14.57 -8.62
N GLY A 28 5.54 -13.32 -8.71
CA GLY A 28 5.70 -12.61 -9.98
C GLY A 28 6.75 -13.20 -10.92
N GLN A 29 7.62 -14.09 -10.42
CA GLN A 29 8.62 -14.83 -11.19
C GLN A 29 8.12 -16.17 -11.73
N LEU A 30 6.88 -16.57 -11.40
CA LEU A 30 6.30 -17.80 -11.94
C LEU A 30 6.11 -17.68 -13.46
N GLY A 31 6.27 -18.81 -14.17
CA GLY A 31 6.23 -18.89 -15.63
C GLY A 31 5.07 -18.10 -16.28
N PRO A 32 3.81 -18.27 -15.84
CA PRO A 32 2.68 -17.51 -16.39
C PRO A 32 2.83 -15.98 -16.24
N PHE A 33 3.34 -15.49 -15.11
CA PHE A 33 3.59 -14.07 -14.88
C PHE A 33 4.74 -13.54 -15.75
N VAL A 34 5.82 -14.30 -15.89
CA VAL A 34 6.94 -13.95 -16.77
C VAL A 34 6.49 -13.90 -18.24
N THR A 35 5.71 -14.88 -18.69
CA THR A 35 5.13 -14.89 -20.04
C THR A 35 4.20 -13.69 -20.24
N ALA A 36 3.34 -13.38 -19.28
CA ALA A 36 2.48 -12.20 -19.30
C ALA A 36 3.27 -10.89 -19.41
N GLN A 37 4.36 -10.75 -18.64
CA GLN A 37 5.25 -9.59 -18.71
C GLN A 37 5.88 -9.43 -20.09
N GLN A 38 6.35 -10.52 -20.69
CA GLN A 38 6.90 -10.50 -22.06
C GLN A 38 5.84 -10.10 -23.09
N GLN A 39 4.65 -10.71 -23.04
CA GLN A 39 3.54 -10.37 -23.94
C GLN A 39 3.13 -8.89 -23.83
N TYR A 40 3.06 -8.36 -22.60
CA TYR A 40 2.73 -6.95 -22.39
C TYR A 40 3.85 -6.03 -22.88
N ALA A 41 5.12 -6.37 -22.67
CA ALA A 41 6.25 -5.61 -23.19
C ALA A 41 6.27 -5.58 -24.73
N ASP A 42 5.98 -6.71 -25.38
CA ASP A 42 5.88 -6.82 -26.84
C ASP A 42 4.73 -5.97 -27.38
N PHE A 43 3.58 -6.03 -26.71
CA PHE A 43 2.45 -5.18 -27.02
C PHE A 43 2.80 -3.69 -26.88
N GLN A 44 3.47 -3.28 -25.81
CA GLN A 44 3.88 -1.89 -25.59
C GLN A 44 4.87 -1.41 -26.66
N ARG A 45 5.80 -2.26 -27.12
CA ARG A 45 6.71 -1.92 -28.23
C ARG A 45 5.96 -1.73 -29.55
N SER A 46 5.02 -2.62 -29.86
CA SER A 46 4.15 -2.50 -31.04
C SER A 46 3.29 -1.24 -30.97
N LEU A 47 2.70 -0.98 -29.79
CA LEU A 47 1.88 0.18 -29.53
C LEU A 47 2.71 1.47 -29.69
N ALA A 48 3.91 1.56 -29.14
CA ALA A 48 4.78 2.73 -29.32
C ALA A 48 5.10 3.03 -30.80
N ALA A 49 5.34 2.00 -31.62
CA ALA A 49 5.56 2.18 -33.06
C ALA A 49 4.31 2.71 -33.78
N GLN A 50 3.13 2.19 -33.45
CA GLN A 50 1.86 2.67 -33.99
C GLN A 50 1.59 4.12 -33.59
N PHE A 51 1.91 4.49 -32.36
CA PHE A 51 1.74 5.86 -31.86
C PHE A 51 2.56 6.84 -32.71
N GLN A 52 3.85 6.57 -32.88
CA GLN A 52 4.75 7.41 -33.67
C GLN A 52 4.31 7.55 -35.12
N ALA A 53 3.72 6.51 -35.72
CA ALA A 53 3.18 6.60 -37.07
C ALA A 53 1.91 7.47 -37.14
N GLN A 54 1.02 7.35 -36.14
CA GLN A 54 -0.27 8.04 -36.15
C GLN A 54 -0.20 9.53 -35.81
N ILE A 55 0.76 9.96 -34.98
CA ILE A 55 0.90 11.37 -34.58
C ILE A 55 1.58 12.26 -35.64
N LYS A 56 2.27 11.65 -36.64
CA LYS A 56 2.99 12.39 -37.68
C LYS A 56 2.02 13.25 -38.50
N GLY A 57 2.30 14.55 -38.57
CA GLY A 57 1.49 15.51 -39.32
C GLY A 57 0.08 15.75 -38.75
N LYS A 58 -0.20 15.36 -37.50
CA LYS A 58 -1.48 15.60 -36.83
C LYS A 58 -1.50 16.90 -36.04
N SER A 59 -2.69 17.46 -35.87
CA SER A 59 -2.92 18.63 -35.03
C SER A 59 -2.72 18.30 -33.54
N PRO A 60 -2.45 19.29 -32.66
CA PRO A 60 -2.36 19.07 -31.22
C PRO A 60 -3.61 18.43 -30.59
N ALA A 61 -4.80 18.79 -31.08
CA ALA A 61 -6.06 18.20 -30.61
C ALA A 61 -6.16 16.71 -30.99
N ASP A 62 -5.74 16.34 -32.19
CA ASP A 62 -5.73 14.94 -32.63
C ASP A 62 -4.66 14.14 -31.89
N GLN A 63 -3.48 14.72 -31.65
CA GLN A 63 -2.42 14.09 -30.86
C GLN A 63 -2.89 13.78 -29.43
N GLN A 64 -3.63 14.69 -28.79
CA GLN A 64 -4.18 14.43 -27.46
C GLN A 64 -5.19 13.27 -27.46
N ARG A 65 -6.06 13.18 -28.47
CA ARG A 65 -7.00 12.06 -28.60
C ARG A 65 -6.28 10.73 -28.86
N ILE A 66 -5.27 10.74 -29.73
CA ILE A 66 -4.43 9.57 -30.00
C ILE A 66 -3.73 9.13 -28.71
N TYR A 67 -3.13 10.05 -27.94
CA TYR A 67 -2.51 9.72 -26.67
C TYR A 67 -3.48 9.05 -25.68
N ALA A 68 -4.70 9.58 -25.55
CA ALA A 68 -5.74 9.00 -24.70
C ALA A 68 -6.15 7.58 -25.14
N ASP A 69 -6.36 7.35 -26.44
CA ASP A 69 -6.70 6.04 -27.00
C ASP A 69 -5.58 5.02 -26.73
N PHE A 70 -4.33 5.41 -26.92
CA PHE A 70 -3.17 4.56 -26.67
C PHE A 70 -3.05 4.15 -25.20
N ASN A 71 -3.21 5.10 -24.27
CA ASN A 71 -3.23 4.79 -22.84
C ASN A 71 -4.38 3.85 -22.48
N ALA A 72 -5.56 4.05 -23.06
CA ALA A 72 -6.72 3.18 -22.83
C ALA A 72 -6.46 1.74 -23.32
N ARG A 73 -5.84 1.58 -24.50
CA ARG A 73 -5.47 0.27 -25.06
C ARG A 73 -4.41 -0.43 -24.22
N ALA A 74 -3.39 0.30 -23.75
CA ALA A 74 -2.38 -0.23 -22.83
C ALA A 74 -3.02 -0.74 -21.53
N ALA A 75 -3.85 0.08 -20.89
CA ALA A 75 -4.55 -0.30 -19.67
C ALA A 75 -5.53 -1.48 -19.88
N ALA A 76 -6.21 -1.54 -21.02
CA ALA A 76 -7.07 -2.67 -21.37
C ALA A 76 -6.26 -3.97 -21.53
N LYS A 77 -5.15 -3.92 -22.28
CA LYS A 77 -4.31 -5.10 -22.50
C LYS A 77 -3.63 -5.57 -21.22
N GLN A 78 -3.21 -4.65 -20.35
CA GLN A 78 -2.67 -4.99 -19.04
C GLN A 78 -3.71 -5.75 -18.20
N ARG A 79 -4.95 -5.27 -18.12
CA ARG A 79 -6.02 -5.96 -17.39
C ARG A 79 -6.35 -7.33 -17.98
N GLU A 80 -6.38 -7.43 -19.31
CA GLU A 80 -6.64 -8.69 -20.01
C GLU A 80 -5.58 -9.76 -19.69
N ILE A 81 -4.30 -9.39 -19.73
CA ILE A 81 -3.19 -10.34 -19.52
C ILE A 81 -3.02 -10.67 -18.03
N PHE A 82 -3.01 -9.65 -17.17
CA PHE A 82 -2.65 -9.83 -15.75
C PHE A 82 -3.85 -10.12 -14.85
N GLY A 83 -5.06 -9.66 -15.21
CA GLY A 83 -6.26 -9.81 -14.36
C GLY A 83 -6.49 -11.26 -13.92
N PRO A 84 -6.61 -12.24 -14.84
CA PRO A 84 -6.82 -13.64 -14.47
C PRO A 84 -5.67 -14.24 -13.65
N LEU A 85 -4.43 -13.80 -13.87
CA LEU A 85 -3.27 -14.27 -13.11
C LEU A 85 -3.28 -13.73 -11.67
N LEU A 86 -3.61 -12.45 -11.51
CA LEU A 86 -3.75 -11.79 -10.22
C LEU A 86 -4.93 -12.38 -9.44
N ASP A 87 -6.07 -12.62 -10.07
CA ASP A 87 -7.22 -13.27 -9.44
C ASP A 87 -6.88 -14.68 -8.97
N ARG A 88 -6.15 -15.45 -9.79
CA ARG A 88 -5.67 -16.79 -9.43
C ARG A 88 -4.70 -16.73 -8.23
N ALA A 89 -3.76 -15.79 -8.23
CA ALA A 89 -2.82 -15.57 -7.12
C ALA A 89 -3.55 -15.17 -5.82
N ASN A 90 -4.49 -14.24 -5.90
CA ASN A 90 -5.30 -13.78 -4.78
C ASN A 90 -6.11 -14.94 -4.19
N ASN A 91 -6.75 -15.75 -5.03
CA ASN A 91 -7.49 -16.93 -4.57
C ASN A 91 -6.57 -17.98 -3.94
N ALA A 92 -5.35 -18.15 -4.46
CA ALA A 92 -4.39 -19.09 -3.89
C ALA A 92 -3.95 -18.65 -2.49
N ILE A 93 -3.61 -17.37 -2.34
CA ILE A 93 -3.24 -16.77 -1.06
C ILE A 93 -4.40 -16.89 -0.07
N ALA A 94 -5.61 -16.54 -0.49
CA ALA A 94 -6.82 -16.64 0.31
C ALA A 94 -7.09 -18.08 0.78
N SER A 95 -6.99 -19.05 -0.12
CA SER A 95 -7.23 -20.47 0.17
C SER A 95 -6.18 -21.04 1.10
N VAL A 96 -4.89 -20.74 0.88
CA VAL A 96 -3.80 -21.16 1.78
C VAL A 96 -3.97 -20.53 3.16
N ALA A 97 -4.29 -19.24 3.24
CA ALA A 97 -4.54 -18.54 4.49
C ALA A 97 -5.72 -19.14 5.26
N ALA A 98 -6.85 -19.36 4.58
CA ALA A 98 -8.04 -19.96 5.18
C ALA A 98 -7.76 -21.38 5.70
N ASN A 99 -7.06 -22.21 4.92
CA ASN A 99 -6.69 -23.57 5.32
C ASN A 99 -5.77 -23.61 6.55
N LYS A 100 -4.99 -22.55 6.78
CA LYS A 100 -4.08 -22.43 7.92
C LYS A 100 -4.64 -21.57 9.06
N GLY A 101 -5.89 -21.12 8.97
CA GLY A 101 -6.54 -20.31 10.00
C GLY A 101 -5.98 -18.89 10.13
N LEU A 102 -5.33 -18.37 9.08
CA LEU A 102 -4.70 -17.04 9.09
C LEU A 102 -5.73 -15.95 8.79
N SER A 103 -5.72 -14.88 9.59
CA SER A 103 -6.70 -13.79 9.47
C SER A 103 -6.24 -12.67 8.55
N VAL A 104 -4.92 -12.52 8.35
CA VAL A 104 -4.29 -11.52 7.50
C VAL A 104 -3.06 -12.12 6.83
N VAL A 105 -2.85 -11.74 5.56
CA VAL A 105 -1.59 -11.95 4.85
C VAL A 105 -1.05 -10.60 4.38
N VAL A 106 0.22 -10.34 4.67
CA VAL A 106 0.93 -9.14 4.22
C VAL A 106 2.08 -9.47 3.27
N ASP A 107 2.64 -8.45 2.62
CA ASP A 107 3.82 -8.61 1.79
C ASP A 107 5.08 -8.84 2.63
N LYS A 108 5.96 -9.75 2.18
CA LYS A 108 7.22 -10.07 2.86
C LYS A 108 8.15 -8.87 3.06
N SER A 109 8.10 -7.86 2.19
CA SER A 109 9.00 -6.69 2.25
C SER A 109 8.86 -5.87 3.54
N ILE A 110 7.75 -6.00 4.26
CA ILE A 110 7.51 -5.30 5.54
C ILE A 110 7.77 -6.17 6.77
N ILE A 111 8.14 -7.44 6.60
CA ILE A 111 8.35 -8.38 7.70
C ILE A 111 9.82 -8.43 8.10
N ILE A 112 10.10 -8.07 9.35
CA ILE A 112 11.44 -8.23 9.95
C ILE A 112 11.50 -9.53 10.76
N TYR A 113 10.46 -9.84 11.53
CA TYR A 113 10.39 -11.02 12.39
C TYR A 113 8.93 -11.43 12.63
N GLY A 114 8.69 -12.74 12.78
CA GLY A 114 7.38 -13.33 13.06
C GLY A 114 6.54 -13.60 11.80
N GLY A 115 5.31 -14.04 12.03
CA GLY A 115 4.37 -14.44 10.98
C GLY A 115 4.71 -15.77 10.29
N MET A 116 3.73 -16.31 9.59
CA MET A 116 3.86 -17.56 8.84
C MET A 116 4.17 -17.29 7.37
N ASP A 117 5.31 -17.77 6.86
CA ASP A 117 5.64 -17.69 5.43
C ASP A 117 4.74 -18.63 4.62
N LEU A 118 3.89 -18.07 3.75
CA LEU A 118 2.99 -18.81 2.85
C LEU A 118 3.54 -18.98 1.45
N THR A 119 4.70 -18.40 1.15
CA THR A 119 5.25 -18.31 -0.22
C THR A 119 5.30 -19.68 -0.89
N LYS A 120 5.82 -20.68 -0.19
CA LYS A 120 5.92 -22.04 -0.74
C LYS A 120 4.55 -22.65 -1.02
N ASP A 121 3.63 -22.61 -0.07
CA ASP A 121 2.30 -23.20 -0.21
C ASP A 121 1.48 -22.54 -1.34
N VAL A 122 1.60 -21.22 -1.47
CA VAL A 122 0.94 -20.46 -2.54
C VAL A 122 1.55 -20.80 -3.91
N VAL A 123 2.88 -20.85 -4.02
CA VAL A 123 3.57 -21.25 -5.25
C VAL A 123 3.18 -22.68 -5.65
N ASP A 124 3.18 -23.60 -4.69
CA ASP A 124 2.81 -25.00 -4.92
C ASP A 124 1.36 -25.08 -5.41
N MET A 125 0.43 -24.33 -4.83
CA MET A 125 -0.97 -24.26 -5.27
C MET A 125 -1.12 -23.64 -6.67
N LEU A 126 -0.36 -22.59 -6.99
CA LEU A 126 -0.41 -21.95 -8.31
C LEU A 126 0.10 -22.86 -9.43
N ASN A 127 1.06 -23.73 -9.12
CA ASN A 127 1.61 -24.73 -10.04
C ASN A 127 0.68 -25.93 -10.26
N GLN A 128 -0.36 -26.12 -9.43
CA GLN A 128 -1.32 -27.20 -9.65
C GLN A 128 -2.22 -26.93 -10.89
N PRO A 129 -2.53 -27.95 -11.70
CA PRO A 129 -3.48 -27.82 -12.78
C PRO A 129 -4.90 -27.54 -12.25
N GLY A 130 -5.71 -26.82 -13.04
CA GLY A 130 -7.11 -26.55 -12.71
C GLY A 130 -7.36 -25.18 -12.07
N PRO A 131 -8.62 -24.80 -11.82
CA PRO A 131 -8.98 -23.50 -11.25
C PRO A 131 -8.58 -23.42 -9.78
N VAL A 132 -8.00 -22.28 -9.38
CA VAL A 132 -7.85 -21.95 -7.96
C VAL A 132 -9.13 -21.27 -7.52
N LEU A 133 -9.95 -22.01 -6.78
CA LEU A 133 -11.22 -21.52 -6.28
C LEU A 133 -10.99 -20.60 -5.07
N PRO A 134 -11.81 -19.54 -4.91
CA PRO A 134 -11.81 -18.76 -3.69
C PRO A 134 -12.23 -19.66 -2.51
N PRO A 135 -11.75 -19.39 -1.29
CA PRO A 135 -12.21 -20.13 -0.12
C PRO A 135 -13.71 -19.92 0.10
N VAL A 136 -14.41 -20.98 0.48
CA VAL A 136 -15.85 -20.93 0.81
C VAL A 136 -16.13 -20.31 2.18
N ASN A 137 -15.09 -20.09 2.99
CA ASN A 137 -15.16 -19.41 4.27
C ASN A 137 -14.52 -18.02 4.15
N THR A 138 -15.23 -16.99 4.60
CA THR A 138 -14.60 -15.70 4.89
C THR A 138 -13.67 -15.86 6.09
N PRO A 139 -12.49 -15.22 6.11
CA PRO A 139 -11.65 -15.20 7.29
C PRO A 139 -12.48 -14.72 8.48
N PRO A 140 -12.34 -15.34 9.66
CA PRO A 140 -12.97 -14.81 10.86
C PRO A 140 -12.56 -13.33 11.05
N PRO A 141 -13.40 -12.51 11.71
CA PRO A 141 -13.08 -11.11 11.98
C PRO A 141 -11.66 -11.00 12.55
N SER A 142 -10.77 -10.32 11.82
CA SER A 142 -9.37 -10.23 12.22
C SER A 142 -9.23 -9.19 13.32
N SER A 143 -8.40 -9.49 14.33
CA SER A 143 -7.88 -8.49 15.27
C SER A 143 -6.91 -7.51 14.61
N VAL A 144 -6.60 -7.68 13.33
CA VAL A 144 -5.81 -6.74 12.52
C VAL A 144 -6.75 -5.95 11.61
N GLY A 145 -6.72 -4.63 11.75
CA GLY A 145 -7.38 -3.71 10.83
C GLY A 145 -6.42 -3.18 9.77
N TYR A 146 -6.97 -2.50 8.77
CA TYR A 146 -6.19 -1.71 7.84
C TYR A 146 -6.86 -0.39 7.50
N VAL A 147 -6.05 0.58 7.09
CA VAL A 147 -6.49 1.88 6.55
C VAL A 147 -5.86 2.13 5.19
N ASP A 148 -6.61 2.77 4.28
CA ASP A 148 -6.04 3.36 3.07
C ASP A 148 -5.49 4.75 3.37
N GLN A 149 -4.19 4.82 3.68
CA GLN A 149 -3.52 6.09 3.99
C GLN A 149 -3.67 7.11 2.88
N ARG A 150 -3.77 6.69 1.61
CA ARG A 150 -3.95 7.65 0.50
C ARG A 150 -5.30 8.34 0.57
N GLN A 151 -6.34 7.67 1.09
CA GLN A 151 -7.64 8.30 1.31
C GLN A 151 -7.60 9.24 2.52
N LEU A 152 -6.88 8.85 3.58
CA LEU A 152 -6.66 9.72 4.74
C LEU A 152 -5.89 10.99 4.34
N ASP A 153 -4.86 10.86 3.50
CA ASP A 153 -4.05 11.95 2.98
C ASP A 153 -4.83 12.92 2.08
N GLN A 154 -5.92 12.44 1.48
CA GLN A 154 -6.83 13.24 0.67
C GLN A 154 -7.86 14.01 1.50
N THR A 155 -7.94 13.78 2.81
CA THR A 155 -8.83 14.56 3.67
C THR A 155 -8.44 16.04 3.65
N PRO A 156 -9.40 16.99 3.74
CA PRO A 156 -9.09 18.42 3.59
C PRO A 156 -8.00 18.93 4.55
N LYS A 157 -7.98 18.46 5.80
CA LYS A 157 -6.99 18.85 6.82
C LYS A 157 -5.58 18.34 6.46
N VAL A 158 -5.46 17.04 6.12
CA VAL A 158 -4.17 16.43 5.76
C VAL A 158 -3.66 16.98 4.44
N LYS A 159 -4.53 17.10 3.44
CA LYS A 159 -4.19 17.68 2.15
C LYS A 159 -3.67 19.10 2.30
N LYS A 160 -4.34 19.96 3.08
CA LYS A 160 -3.89 21.32 3.31
C LYS A 160 -2.50 21.36 3.97
N ALA A 161 -2.29 20.57 5.01
CA ALA A 161 -0.99 20.50 5.68
C ALA A 161 0.13 20.06 4.72
N ASN A 162 -0.13 19.05 3.89
CA ASN A 162 0.81 18.59 2.87
C ASN A 162 1.09 19.67 1.80
N ASP A 163 0.05 20.36 1.33
CA ASP A 163 0.20 21.44 0.35
C ASP A 163 1.01 22.62 0.93
N ASP A 164 0.70 23.05 2.16
CA ASP A 164 1.42 24.11 2.88
C ASP A 164 2.91 23.74 3.04
N PHE A 165 3.21 22.51 3.48
CA PHE A 165 4.58 22.03 3.64
C PHE A 165 5.33 21.92 2.29
N MET A 166 4.65 21.48 1.23
CA MET A 166 5.24 21.45 -0.12
C MET A 166 5.57 22.85 -0.63
N GLN A 167 4.67 23.81 -0.44
CA GLN A 167 4.91 25.21 -0.81
C GLN A 167 6.09 25.80 -0.02
N PHE A 168 6.16 25.53 1.28
CA PHE A 168 7.30 25.93 2.11
C PHE A 168 8.62 25.37 1.56
N ARG A 169 8.67 24.06 1.28
CA ARG A 169 9.84 23.39 0.69
C ARG A 169 10.29 24.00 -0.62
N GLN A 170 9.36 24.32 -1.52
CA GLN A 170 9.69 24.94 -2.81
C GLN A 170 10.30 26.33 -2.61
N SER A 171 9.70 27.12 -1.72
CA SER A 171 10.19 28.47 -1.42
C SER A 171 11.58 28.42 -0.78
N LEU A 172 11.79 27.49 0.16
CA LEU A 172 13.05 27.31 0.86
C LEU A 172 14.15 26.79 -0.09
N GLN A 173 13.82 25.91 -1.03
CA GLN A 173 14.77 25.41 -2.03
C GLN A 173 15.26 26.53 -2.96
N ALA A 174 14.37 27.45 -3.36
CA ALA A 174 14.76 28.63 -4.13
C ALA A 174 15.72 29.53 -3.31
N GLN A 175 15.43 29.75 -2.03
CA GLN A 175 16.28 30.52 -1.13
C GLN A 175 17.66 29.86 -0.93
N LEU A 176 17.70 28.54 -0.75
CA LEU A 176 18.94 27.78 -0.64
C LEU A 176 19.81 27.99 -1.89
N SER A 177 19.23 27.83 -3.08
CA SER A 177 19.98 28.00 -4.33
C SER A 177 20.56 29.41 -4.50
N ALA A 178 19.83 30.44 -4.07
CA ALA A 178 20.27 31.82 -4.10
C ALA A 178 21.38 32.08 -3.06
N GLN A 179 21.22 31.57 -1.84
CA GLN A 179 22.18 31.76 -0.76
C GLN A 179 23.50 31.02 -1.00
N LEU A 180 23.51 29.89 -1.71
CA LEU A 180 24.74 29.14 -1.98
C LEU A 180 25.66 29.80 -3.04
N ARG A 181 25.15 30.75 -3.85
CA ARG A 181 25.95 31.44 -4.87
C ARG A 181 27.06 32.28 -4.24
N GLY A 182 28.30 32.05 -4.67
CA GLY A 182 29.46 32.80 -4.19
C GLY A 182 29.93 32.49 -2.76
N LYS A 183 29.32 31.52 -2.07
CA LYS A 183 29.75 31.10 -0.70
C LYS A 183 30.88 30.08 -0.72
N SER A 184 31.76 30.14 0.28
CA SER A 184 32.83 29.17 0.56
C SER A 184 32.27 27.85 1.14
N ALA A 185 33.09 26.79 1.20
CA ALA A 185 32.67 25.47 1.69
C ALA A 185 32.05 25.50 3.10
N ASP A 186 32.68 26.20 4.06
CA ASP A 186 32.20 26.28 5.44
C ASP A 186 30.86 27.03 5.54
N GLN A 187 30.70 28.11 4.76
CA GLN A 187 29.45 28.87 4.71
C GLN A 187 28.32 28.06 4.07
N ARG A 188 28.62 27.22 3.07
CA ARG A 188 27.62 26.32 2.47
C ARG A 188 27.13 25.29 3.48
N GLN A 189 28.02 24.73 4.31
CA GLN A 189 27.64 23.75 5.32
C GLN A 189 26.65 24.34 6.34
N GLN A 190 26.91 25.56 6.84
CA GLN A 190 26.00 26.25 7.76
C GLN A 190 24.63 26.54 7.14
N VAL A 191 24.60 26.96 5.88
CA VAL A 191 23.36 27.21 5.14
C VAL A 191 22.55 25.92 4.98
N ILE A 192 23.19 24.80 4.65
CA ILE A 192 22.52 23.50 4.52
C ILE A 192 21.97 23.02 5.88
N THR A 193 22.73 23.18 6.96
CA THR A 193 22.25 22.82 8.30
C THR A 193 21.04 23.66 8.72
N SER A 194 21.08 24.98 8.50
CA SER A 194 19.94 25.87 8.77
C SER A 194 18.72 25.50 7.93
N PHE A 195 18.93 25.19 6.64
CA PHE A 195 17.88 24.72 5.75
C PHE A 195 17.21 23.44 6.28
N ASN A 196 18.00 22.44 6.69
CA ASN A 196 17.47 21.20 7.25
C ASN A 196 16.69 21.44 8.55
N SER A 197 17.16 22.34 9.41
CA SER A 197 16.45 22.73 10.65
C SER A 197 15.10 23.36 10.33
N GLN A 198 15.06 24.32 9.42
CA GLN A 198 13.81 24.99 9.03
C GLN A 198 12.79 24.02 8.43
N LEU A 199 13.25 23.05 7.64
CA LEU A 199 12.38 21.97 7.15
C LEU A 199 11.82 21.11 8.28
N ALA A 200 12.66 20.74 9.26
CA ALA A 200 12.22 19.96 10.41
C ALA A 200 11.21 20.74 11.26
N ASP A 201 11.46 22.03 11.50
CA ASP A 201 10.59 22.91 12.27
C ASP A 201 9.23 23.10 11.58
N GLU A 202 9.22 23.34 10.27
CA GLU A 202 7.97 23.48 9.53
C GLU A 202 7.20 22.16 9.45
N LYS A 203 7.89 21.02 9.27
CA LYS A 203 7.24 19.69 9.35
C LYS A 203 6.57 19.53 10.72
N LYS A 204 7.31 19.80 11.80
CA LYS A 204 6.81 19.68 13.17
C LYS A 204 5.61 20.58 13.45
N LYS A 205 5.56 21.73 12.80
CA LYS A 205 4.47 22.70 12.96
C LYS A 205 3.23 22.34 12.15
N VAL A 206 3.39 21.84 10.93
CA VAL A 206 2.29 21.71 9.96
C VAL A 206 1.85 20.26 9.77
N ILE A 207 2.79 19.32 9.75
CA ILE A 207 2.51 17.89 9.50
C ILE A 207 2.24 17.14 10.80
N ASP A 208 3.09 17.30 11.82
CA ASP A 208 3.01 16.49 13.04
C ASP A 208 1.64 16.60 13.75
N PRO A 209 1.01 17.79 13.92
CA PRO A 209 -0.30 17.88 14.59
C PRO A 209 -1.40 17.11 13.85
N VAL A 210 -1.36 17.12 12.52
CA VAL A 210 -2.35 16.43 11.69
C VAL A 210 -2.09 14.92 11.68
N SER A 211 -0.81 14.52 11.64
CA SER A 211 -0.40 13.13 11.81
C SER A 211 -0.84 12.58 13.16
N ASP A 212 -0.57 13.30 14.26
CA ASP A 212 -0.95 12.89 15.62
C ASP A 212 -2.47 12.78 15.77
N SER A 213 -3.22 13.75 15.23
CA SER A 213 -4.68 13.68 15.20
C SER A 213 -5.16 12.45 14.43
N THR A 214 -4.55 12.14 13.28
CA THR A 214 -4.90 10.98 12.46
C THR A 214 -4.63 9.67 13.21
N ASN A 215 -3.45 9.54 13.80
CA ASN A 215 -3.05 8.38 14.59
C ASN A 215 -3.95 8.18 15.81
N SER A 216 -4.36 9.26 16.48
CA SER A 216 -5.28 9.21 17.61
C SER A 216 -6.66 8.69 17.20
N VAL A 217 -7.19 9.16 16.06
CA VAL A 217 -8.47 8.66 15.52
C VAL A 217 -8.37 7.18 15.11
N ILE A 218 -7.29 6.78 14.44
CA ILE A 218 -7.04 5.37 14.09
C ILE A 218 -7.02 4.51 15.37
N ALA A 219 -6.30 4.94 16.40
CA ALA A 219 -6.23 4.24 17.67
C ALA A 219 -7.60 4.16 18.39
N SER A 220 -8.40 5.23 18.34
CA SER A 220 -9.77 5.27 18.86
C SER A 220 -10.66 4.25 18.16
N VAL A 221 -10.66 4.24 16.82
CA VAL A 221 -11.45 3.30 16.00
C VAL A 221 -10.98 1.86 16.23
N ALA A 222 -9.67 1.63 16.28
CA ALA A 222 -9.07 0.33 16.57
C ALA A 222 -9.56 -0.20 17.92
N LYS A 223 -9.49 0.63 18.97
CA LYS A 223 -9.97 0.27 20.31
C LYS A 223 -11.47 -0.03 20.33
N LYS A 224 -12.29 0.77 19.66
CA LYS A 224 -13.75 0.54 19.56
C LYS A 224 -14.09 -0.79 18.88
N LYS A 225 -13.28 -1.21 17.90
CA LYS A 225 -13.47 -2.45 17.15
C LYS A 225 -12.68 -3.64 17.70
N GLY A 226 -11.98 -3.48 18.83
CA GLY A 226 -11.18 -4.56 19.43
C GLY A 226 -9.97 -4.98 18.59
N LEU A 227 -9.44 -4.08 17.77
CA LEU A 227 -8.26 -4.34 16.92
C LEU A 227 -6.97 -4.14 17.72
N LEU A 228 -6.03 -5.06 17.55
CA LEU A 228 -4.70 -5.04 18.19
C LEU A 228 -3.65 -4.31 17.34
N LEU A 229 -3.81 -4.35 16.02
CA LEU A 229 -2.89 -3.76 15.05
C LEU A 229 -3.70 -3.14 13.91
N VAL A 230 -3.25 -1.99 13.41
CA VAL A 230 -3.75 -1.41 12.16
C VAL A 230 -2.57 -1.21 11.23
N ILE A 231 -2.65 -1.75 10.02
CA ILE A 231 -1.62 -1.64 8.99
C ILE A 231 -2.07 -0.75 7.83
N ASP A 232 -1.12 -0.28 7.03
CA ASP A 232 -1.44 0.37 5.76
C ASP A 232 -1.96 -0.67 4.75
N SER A 233 -3.05 -0.34 4.05
CA SER A 233 -3.63 -1.15 2.98
C SER A 233 -2.64 -1.56 1.88
N GLN A 234 -1.60 -0.77 1.62
CA GLN A 234 -0.57 -1.05 0.62
C GLN A 234 0.30 -2.24 0.98
N SER A 235 0.44 -2.53 2.28
CA SER A 235 1.18 -3.68 2.77
C SER A 235 0.34 -4.96 2.84
N ARG A 236 -0.99 -4.83 2.71
CA ARG A 236 -1.96 -5.91 2.85
C ARG A 236 -2.13 -6.66 1.53
N VAL A 237 -2.13 -7.98 1.62
CA VAL A 237 -2.39 -8.87 0.48
C VAL A 237 -3.76 -9.55 0.63
N TYR A 238 -4.10 -10.04 1.82
CA TYR A 238 -5.38 -10.70 2.09
C TYR A 238 -5.88 -10.49 3.53
N GLY A 239 -7.20 -10.55 3.72
CA GLY A 239 -7.86 -10.50 5.03
C GLY A 239 -7.89 -9.11 5.66
N GLY A 240 -8.07 -9.07 6.99
CA GLY A 240 -8.08 -7.85 7.79
C GLY A 240 -9.41 -7.10 7.77
N THR A 241 -9.61 -6.25 8.79
CA THR A 241 -10.81 -5.43 8.94
C THR A 241 -10.58 -4.03 8.34
N ASP A 242 -11.33 -3.64 7.31
CA ASP A 242 -11.26 -2.27 6.79
C ASP A 242 -11.84 -1.30 7.82
N VAL A 243 -11.02 -0.37 8.30
CA VAL A 243 -11.46 0.72 9.18
C VAL A 243 -11.31 2.09 8.54
N THR A 244 -10.92 2.15 7.26
CA THR A 244 -10.80 3.40 6.50
C THR A 244 -12.07 4.25 6.59
N PRO A 245 -13.29 3.70 6.36
CA PRO A 245 -14.51 4.51 6.40
C PRO A 245 -14.80 5.09 7.78
N ASP A 246 -14.55 4.32 8.84
CA ASP A 246 -14.77 4.74 10.22
C ASP A 246 -13.79 5.86 10.62
N VAL A 247 -12.52 5.70 10.24
CA VAL A 247 -11.47 6.71 10.48
C VAL A 247 -11.77 8.00 9.70
N LEU A 248 -12.12 7.89 8.42
CA LEU A 248 -12.49 9.06 7.60
C LEU A 248 -13.67 9.82 8.21
N LYS A 249 -14.66 9.11 8.75
CA LYS A 249 -15.82 9.71 9.41
C LYS A 249 -15.43 10.46 10.69
N GLU A 250 -14.51 9.92 11.48
CA GLU A 250 -14.06 10.56 12.72
C GLU A 250 -13.04 11.71 12.49
N LEU A 251 -12.45 11.82 11.29
CA LEU A 251 -11.50 12.90 10.92
C LEU A 251 -12.15 14.18 10.37
N GLN A 252 -13.43 14.10 9.95
CA GLN A 252 -14.18 15.24 9.41
C GLN A 252 -14.28 16.38 10.42
#